data_AF-A0A0B6ZVW0-F1
#
_entry.id   AF-A0A0B6ZVW0-F1
#
_cell.length_a   1.000
_cell.length_b   1.000
_cell.length_c   1.000
_cell.angle_alpha   90.00
_cell.angle_beta   90.00
_cell.angle_gamma   90.00
#
_symmetry.space_group_name_H-M   'P 1'
#
loop_
_entity.id
_entity.type
_entity.pdbx_description
1 polymer ?
#
loop_
_entity_poly.entity_id
_entity_poly.type
_entity_poly.pdbx_seq_one_letter_code
_entity_poly.pdbx_strand_id
1 'polypeptide(L)'
;MDSLKFACTWKSSIQGANVLVKIGGLQLEGCTFDGSQLLENQRDYPSVSAIPPCLVSWIPKDSPDPYGLEETISLAIYYSSTRDRIVTRLDVPCGGNVDQWLQTGAALFLKNE
;
A
#
# COMPACT_ATOMS: atom_id res chain seq x y z
N MET A 1 11.43 1.56 -21.09
CA MET A 1 10.90 1.75 -19.72
C MET A 1 9.40 1.48 -19.69
N ASP A 2 8.69 1.81 -20.76
CA ASP A 2 7.24 1.64 -20.92
C ASP A 2 6.72 0.20 -20.88
N SER A 3 7.60 -0.80 -20.86
CA SER A 3 7.26 -2.22 -20.72
C SER A 3 7.17 -2.68 -19.26
N LEU A 4 7.39 -1.78 -18.28
CA LEU A 4 7.39 -2.10 -16.86
C LEU A 4 6.15 -1.55 -16.14
N LYS A 5 5.78 -2.19 -15.03
CA LYS A 5 4.82 -1.73 -14.03
C LYS A 5 5.45 -1.76 -12.64
N PHE A 6 4.97 -0.90 -11.75
CA PHE A 6 5.42 -0.84 -10.37
C PHE A 6 4.57 -1.78 -9.52
N ALA A 7 5.20 -2.69 -8.78
CA ALA A 7 4.52 -3.66 -7.95
C ALA A 7 5.06 -3.60 -6.52
N CYS A 8 4.18 -3.88 -5.55
CA CYS A 8 4.54 -3.99 -4.14
C CYS A 8 3.99 -5.27 -3.51
N THR A 9 4.67 -5.74 -2.46
CA THR A 9 4.19 -6.88 -1.68
C THR A 9 4.66 -6.84 -0.23
N TRP A 10 3.84 -7.37 0.66
CA TRP A 10 4.20 -7.75 2.03
C TRP A 10 4.53 -9.24 2.15
N LYS A 11 4.46 -9.99 1.04
CA LYS A 11 5.00 -11.36 0.95
C LYS A 11 6.53 -11.31 0.78
N SER A 12 7.16 -12.47 0.67
CA SER A 12 8.63 -12.59 0.60
C SER A 12 9.24 -12.29 -0.77
N SER A 13 8.46 -12.24 -1.86
CA SER A 13 9.00 -12.08 -3.23
C SER A 13 7.99 -11.50 -4.22
N ILE A 14 8.50 -10.93 -5.31
CA ILE A 14 7.73 -10.44 -6.47
C ILE A 14 8.23 -11.18 -7.71
N GLN A 15 7.34 -11.89 -8.41
CA GLN A 15 7.69 -12.58 -9.65
C GLN A 15 8.06 -11.57 -10.75
N GLY A 16 9.14 -11.85 -11.49
CA GLY A 16 9.64 -10.94 -12.54
C GLY A 16 10.44 -9.75 -12.00
N ALA A 17 10.71 -9.68 -10.69
CA ALA A 17 11.55 -8.65 -10.12
C ALA A 17 13.04 -8.90 -10.36
N ASN A 18 13.70 -7.95 -11.01
CA ASN A 18 15.16 -7.94 -11.17
C ASN A 18 15.85 -7.27 -9.98
N VAL A 19 15.23 -6.25 -9.39
CA VAL A 19 15.74 -5.49 -8.24
C VAL A 19 14.62 -5.30 -7.24
N LEU A 20 14.78 -5.87 -6.04
CA LEU A 20 13.84 -5.72 -4.93
C LEU A 20 14.35 -4.66 -3.97
N VAL A 21 13.48 -3.71 -3.61
CA VAL A 21 13.76 -2.67 -2.62
C VAL A 21 12.78 -2.82 -1.46
N LYS A 22 13.29 -2.78 -0.22
CA LYS A 22 12.46 -2.77 0.97
C LYS A 22 12.17 -1.33 1.38
N ILE A 23 10.89 -0.96 1.43
CA ILE A 23 10.42 0.35 1.89
C ILE A 23 9.77 0.17 3.25
N GLY A 24 10.25 0.92 4.25
CA GLY A 24 9.65 0.98 5.58
C GLY A 24 9.37 2.43 5.99
N GLY A 25 8.83 2.62 7.19
CA GLY A 25 8.54 3.94 7.75
C GLY A 25 7.29 4.63 7.19
N LEU A 26 6.52 3.93 6.34
CA LEU A 26 5.23 4.41 5.88
C LEU A 26 4.21 4.41 7.03
N GLN A 27 3.33 5.40 6.99
CA GLN A 27 2.21 5.53 7.91
C GLN A 27 0.88 5.47 7.18
N LEU A 28 -0.17 5.02 7.86
CA LEU A 28 -1.52 4.78 7.35
C LEU A 28 -2.54 5.49 8.24
N GLU A 29 -3.46 6.22 7.61
CA GLU A 29 -4.65 6.82 8.22
C GLU A 29 -5.91 6.18 7.65
N GLY A 30 -7.02 6.23 8.40
CA GLY A 30 -8.34 5.75 7.99
C GLY A 30 -8.58 4.25 8.26
N CYS A 31 -7.51 3.48 8.44
CA CYS A 31 -7.56 2.07 8.84
C CYS A 31 -6.21 1.65 9.45
N THR A 32 -6.12 0.39 9.85
CA THR A 32 -4.87 -0.27 10.24
C THR A 32 -4.56 -1.40 9.26
N PHE A 33 -3.31 -1.88 9.27
CA PHE A 33 -2.87 -2.96 8.39
C PHE A 33 -2.00 -3.94 9.17
N ASP A 34 -2.38 -5.23 9.15
CA ASP A 34 -1.73 -6.27 9.95
C ASP A 34 -0.57 -6.98 9.22
N GLY A 35 -0.27 -6.56 7.98
CA GLY A 35 0.72 -7.21 7.10
C GLY A 35 0.10 -8.15 6.07
N SER A 36 -1.18 -8.49 6.22
CA SER A 36 -1.93 -9.36 5.33
C SER A 36 -3.17 -8.71 4.73
N GLN A 37 -3.87 -7.86 5.50
CA GLN A 37 -5.07 -7.14 5.06
C GLN A 37 -5.34 -5.87 5.88
N LEU A 38 -6.20 -5.01 5.36
CA LEU A 38 -6.71 -3.84 6.07
C LEU A 38 -7.68 -4.27 7.19
N LEU A 39 -7.65 -3.53 8.29
CA LEU A 39 -8.52 -3.72 9.45
C LEU A 39 -9.16 -2.38 9.85
N GLU A 40 -10.39 -2.43 10.34
CA GLU A 40 -11.06 -1.25 10.90
C GLU A 40 -10.37 -0.78 12.17
N ASN A 41 -10.29 0.55 12.34
CA ASN A 41 -9.78 1.13 13.57
C ASN A 41 -10.80 0.95 14.70
N GLN A 42 -10.33 0.57 15.88
CA GLN A 42 -11.14 0.62 17.11
C GLN A 42 -11.03 2.03 17.72
N ARG A 43 -11.97 2.40 18.62
CA ARG A 43 -12.02 3.75 19.23
C ARG A 43 -10.72 4.16 19.92
N ASP A 44 -9.97 3.20 20.43
CA ASP A 44 -8.74 3.45 21.18
C ASP A 44 -7.47 3.41 20.30
N TYR A 45 -7.60 3.19 18.98
CA TYR A 45 -6.47 3.21 18.07
C TYR A 45 -6.05 4.65 17.73
N PRO A 46 -4.74 4.89 17.51
CA PRO A 46 -4.27 6.17 17.05
C PRO A 46 -4.86 6.49 15.67
N SER A 47 -5.06 7.79 15.38
CA SER A 47 -5.55 8.26 14.07
C SER A 47 -4.62 7.86 12.91
N VAL A 48 -3.33 7.70 13.22
CA VAL A 48 -2.30 7.27 12.27
C VAL A 48 -1.53 6.09 12.85
N SER A 49 -1.34 5.05 12.05
CA SER A 49 -0.61 3.83 12.41
C SER A 49 0.58 3.59 11.49
N ALA A 50 1.67 3.02 12.02
CA ALA A 50 2.77 2.56 11.18
C ALA A 50 2.38 1.25 10.49
N ILE A 51 2.83 1.07 9.25
CA ILE A 51 2.62 -0.19 8.52
C ILE A 51 3.92 -1.00 8.43
N PRO A 52 3.85 -2.34 8.36
CA PRO A 52 5.04 -3.16 8.14
C PRO A 52 5.76 -2.77 6.84
N PRO A 53 7.09 -2.91 6.77
CA PRO A 53 7.82 -2.64 5.54
C PRO A 53 7.35 -3.56 4.40
N CYS A 54 7.22 -3.00 3.19
CA CYS A 54 6.91 -3.74 1.98
C CYS A 54 8.14 -3.88 1.08
N LEU A 55 8.10 -4.86 0.19
CA LEU A 55 9.00 -4.98 -0.94
C LEU A 55 8.37 -4.31 -2.15
N VAL A 56 9.18 -3.61 -2.95
CA VAL A 56 8.75 -3.03 -4.23
C VAL A 56 9.73 -3.38 -5.35
N SER A 57 9.23 -3.44 -6.58
CA SER A 57 10.04 -3.61 -7.79
C SER A 57 9.32 -3.03 -9.00
N TRP A 58 10.10 -2.64 -10.00
CA TRP A 58 9.60 -2.58 -11.37
C TRP A 58 9.64 -3.98 -11.98
N ILE A 59 8.52 -4.45 -12.54
CA ILE A 59 8.39 -5.76 -13.19
C ILE A 59 7.84 -5.61 -14.60
N PRO A 60 8.10 -6.55 -15.53
CA PRO A 60 7.46 -6.56 -16.84
C PRO A 60 5.93 -6.52 -16.74
N LYS A 61 5.26 -5.79 -17.64
CA LYS A 61 3.79 -5.62 -17.61
C LYS A 61 3.01 -6.93 -17.73
N ASP A 62 3.58 -7.91 -18.41
CA ASP A 62 3.08 -9.27 -18.61
C ASP A 62 3.37 -10.20 -17.41
N SER A 63 4.19 -9.77 -16.45
CA SER A 63 4.38 -10.51 -15.20
C SER A 63 3.13 -10.43 -14.32
N PRO A 64 2.80 -11.50 -13.58
CA PRO A 64 1.64 -11.50 -12.69
C PRO A 64 1.83 -10.51 -11.54
N ASP A 65 0.75 -9.88 -11.12
CA ASP A 65 0.74 -9.03 -9.93
C ASP A 65 0.87 -9.86 -8.64
N PRO A 66 1.46 -9.34 -7.55
CA PRO A 66 1.65 -10.11 -6.32
C PRO A 66 0.36 -10.53 -5.59
N TYR A 67 -0.76 -9.89 -5.93
CA TYR A 67 -2.09 -10.09 -5.37
C TYR A 67 -3.14 -10.00 -6.48
N GLY A 68 -4.33 -10.59 -6.25
CA GLY A 68 -5.46 -10.43 -7.17
C GLY A 68 -6.04 -9.02 -7.15
N LEU A 69 -6.62 -8.59 -8.28
CA LEU A 69 -7.28 -7.28 -8.40
C LEU A 69 -8.47 -7.11 -7.43
N GLU A 70 -9.16 -8.20 -7.10
CA GLU A 70 -10.30 -8.17 -6.16
C GLU A 70 -9.88 -8.22 -4.69
N GLU A 71 -8.59 -8.46 -4.42
CA GLU A 71 -8.04 -8.60 -3.07
C GLU A 71 -7.29 -7.34 -2.60
N THR A 72 -7.17 -6.33 -3.46
CA THR A 72 -6.37 -5.12 -3.21
C THR A 72 -7.16 -3.83 -3.40
N ILE A 73 -6.70 -2.78 -2.75
CA ILE A 73 -7.12 -1.40 -2.98
C ILE A 73 -5.89 -0.54 -3.28
N SER A 74 -6.03 0.36 -4.27
CA SER A 74 -4.96 1.26 -4.67
C SER A 74 -4.93 2.52 -3.80
N LEU A 75 -4.08 2.51 -2.77
CA LEU A 75 -3.94 3.63 -1.84
C LEU A 75 -2.89 4.63 -2.33
N ALA A 76 -3.21 5.92 -2.25
CA ALA A 76 -2.26 6.98 -2.55
C ALA A 76 -1.25 7.13 -1.41
N ILE A 77 0.04 7.24 -1.78
CA ILE A 77 1.10 7.72 -0.90
C ILE A 77 1.22 9.22 -1.09
N TYR A 78 0.86 9.98 -0.06
CA TYR A 78 1.10 11.41 0.02
C TYR A 78 2.48 11.69 0.64
N TYR A 79 3.05 12.85 0.29
CA TYR A 79 4.31 13.29 0.90
C TYR A 79 4.14 13.55 2.41
N SER A 80 3.03 14.17 2.81
CA SER A 80 2.68 14.52 4.19
C SER A 80 1.17 14.37 4.45
N SER A 81 0.77 14.49 5.72
CA SER A 81 -0.62 14.43 6.20
C SER A 81 -1.54 15.52 5.62
N THR A 82 -0.98 16.60 5.07
CA THR A 82 -1.76 17.66 4.38
C THR A 82 -2.39 17.22 3.06
N ARG A 83 -1.94 16.09 2.49
CA ARG A 83 -2.43 15.50 1.22
C ARG A 83 -2.26 16.39 -0.02
N ASP A 84 -1.31 17.33 0.00
CA ASP A 84 -1.08 18.28 -1.11
C ASP A 84 -0.42 17.66 -2.34
N ARG A 85 0.35 16.57 -2.16
CA ARG A 85 1.13 15.94 -3.23
C ARG A 85 1.14 14.42 -3.11
N ILE A 86 0.66 13.75 -4.15
CA ILE A 86 0.79 12.31 -4.34
C ILE A 86 2.18 12.00 -4.90
N VAL A 87 2.87 11.04 -4.27
CA VAL A 87 4.16 10.51 -4.71
C VAL A 87 3.96 9.34 -5.66
N THR A 88 3.13 8.38 -5.25
CA THR A 88 2.75 7.20 -6.04
C THR A 88 1.50 6.55 -5.43
N ARG A 89 1.06 5.42 -5.98
CA ARG A 89 0.05 4.54 -5.40
C ARG A 89 0.63 3.16 -5.14
N LEU A 90 0.15 2.49 -4.09
CA LEU A 90 0.46 1.09 -3.80
C LEU A 90 -0.84 0.29 -3.78
N ASP A 91 -0.80 -0.91 -4.34
CA ASP A 91 -1.89 -1.87 -4.22
C ASP A 91 -1.72 -2.63 -2.91
N VAL A 92 -2.60 -2.33 -1.95
CA VAL A 92 -2.56 -2.85 -0.59
C VAL A 92 -3.62 -3.94 -0.44
N PRO A 93 -3.27 -5.14 0.05
CA PRO A 93 -4.25 -6.17 0.36
C PRO A 93 -5.30 -5.66 1.34
N CYS A 94 -6.58 -5.81 0.99
CA CYS A 94 -7.69 -5.22 1.75
C CYS A 94 -8.70 -6.24 2.27
N GLY A 95 -8.52 -7.54 1.97
CA GLY A 95 -9.45 -8.58 2.42
C GLY A 95 -10.83 -8.51 1.75
N GLY A 96 -10.95 -7.77 0.64
CA GLY A 96 -12.22 -7.47 -0.04
C GLY A 96 -12.88 -6.19 0.48
N ASN A 97 -14.17 -6.02 0.14
CA ASN A 97 -15.01 -4.87 0.50
C ASN A 97 -14.34 -3.49 0.25
N VAL A 98 -13.88 -3.27 -0.98
CA VAL A 98 -13.15 -2.06 -1.40
C VAL A 98 -13.93 -0.78 -1.06
N ASP A 99 -15.27 -0.79 -1.21
CA ASP A 99 -16.12 0.37 -0.94
C ASP A 99 -16.06 0.83 0.53
N GLN A 100 -15.93 -0.10 1.48
CA GLN A 100 -15.75 0.22 2.90
C GLN A 100 -14.46 1.01 3.11
N TRP A 101 -13.35 0.55 2.54
CA TRP A 101 -12.04 1.22 2.67
C TRP A 101 -11.96 2.56 1.94
N LEU A 102 -12.70 2.70 0.83
CA LEU A 102 -12.86 4.00 0.18
C LEU A 102 -13.57 5.01 1.08
N GLN A 103 -14.60 4.58 1.81
CA GLN A 103 -15.36 5.44 2.73
C GLN A 103 -14.54 5.88 3.94
N THR A 104 -13.55 5.09 4.38
CA THR A 104 -12.67 5.51 5.48
C THR A 104 -11.64 6.57 5.08
N GLY A 105 -11.50 6.85 3.78
CA GLY A 105 -10.53 7.82 3.27
C GLY A 105 -9.08 7.37 3.48
N ALA A 106 -8.85 6.06 3.46
CA ALA A 106 -7.55 5.43 3.72
C ALA A 106 -6.44 6.00 2.84
N ALA A 107 -5.29 6.34 3.45
CA ALA A 107 -4.17 6.95 2.76
C ALA A 107 -2.84 6.64 3.45
N LEU A 108 -1.77 6.58 2.65
CA LEU A 108 -0.41 6.37 3.11
C LEU A 108 0.39 7.67 3.11
N PHE A 109 1.38 7.78 3.99
CA PHE A 109 2.24 8.96 4.11
C PHE A 109 3.73 8.59 4.22
N LEU A 110 4.61 9.37 3.57
CA LEU A 110 6.06 9.27 3.74
C LEU A 110 6.56 9.90 5.04
N LYS A 111 5.92 11.01 5.43
CA LYS A 111 6.24 11.75 6.64
C LYS A 111 4.95 12.16 7.33
N ASN A 112 4.92 12.05 8.64
CA ASN A 112 3.96 12.73 9.49
C ASN A 112 4.75 13.80 10.26
N GLU A 113 4.17 14.99 10.42
CA GLU A 113 4.89 16.26 10.66
C GLU A 113 6.10 16.19 11.60
#